data_AF-A0A832HSF2-F1
#
_entry.id   AF-A0A832HSF2-F1
#
_cell.length_a   1.000
_cell.length_b   1.000
_cell.length_c   1.000
_cell.angle_alpha   90.00
_cell.angle_beta   90.00
_cell.angle_gamma   90.00
#
_symmetry.space_group_name_H-M   'P 1'
#
loop_
_entity.id
_entity.type
_entity.pdbx_description
1 polymer ?
#
loop_
_entity_poly.entity_id
_entity_poly.type
_entity_poly.pdbx_seq_one_letter_code
_entity_poly.pdbx_strand_id
1 'polypeptide(L)'
;MLHSELPFKSRHWAAKIAEMILSEGSLGFLAIAAAALTLIPMLFVTSTHTESVLATAQWSIVGIFGIEYGLALATAPDRVAFLRNPWRLLDLLTIILPLATLFPQISPVLRSSPVLRLLRLIRIVALGLRASGVVVREEKRRAETQAIGPVRVAVLRIERSPALQPATWKEFLQWTRSPGEEWYHVSNLSTEQIRDLASALGITPSYLESHLTGTSYPHLDSTESFASFFVSMPEPQANATSERTGLLLLVSNQMVFTLSRHPTGLMQAVANALSKIALPALPFPVRMTCTFVRAVLDRNEELVGRFESELRALEEVPVRESRPPFFEQCFRLKKELATAQSDLWRLKGILSALAESRVTLPSGGAGEAAQFRLLAESADFLYETVVNLRESVLSLIDLHLNVVSFEINRVMRVLAVVSVLGLIPAVVGGLFGMNLADNPWPFTLPQVAFGVCLAMVLCLYLFLIKGWLR
;
A
#
# COMPACT_ATOMS: atom_id res chain seq x y z
N MET A 1 9.73 -17.64 -6.67
CA MET A 1 9.07 -18.76 -7.36
C MET A 1 7.59 -18.53 -7.21
N LEU A 2 7.00 -17.82 -8.17
CA LEU A 2 5.60 -17.45 -8.23
C LEU A 2 5.00 -18.19 -9.42
N HIS A 3 3.75 -18.61 -9.27
CA HIS A 3 3.07 -19.69 -9.97
C HIS A 3 3.54 -21.08 -9.53
N SER A 4 2.80 -21.71 -8.63
CA SER A 4 2.48 -23.11 -8.89
C SER A 4 1.56 -23.10 -10.12
N GLU A 5 2.14 -22.93 -11.32
CA GLU A 5 1.52 -23.49 -12.52
C GLU A 5 1.50 -24.99 -12.22
N LEU A 6 0.40 -25.46 -11.63
CA LEU A 6 0.15 -26.88 -11.63
C LEU A 6 0.23 -27.29 -13.11
N PRO A 7 0.99 -28.34 -13.46
CA PRO A 7 1.35 -28.64 -14.86
C PRO A 7 0.18 -29.17 -15.67
N PHE A 8 -1.06 -28.83 -15.31
CA PHE A 8 -2.26 -29.18 -16.04
C PHE A 8 -2.56 -28.15 -17.13
N LYS A 9 -1.61 -27.91 -18.04
CA LYS A 9 -1.95 -27.39 -19.38
C LYS A 9 -2.57 -28.51 -20.20
N SER A 10 -3.78 -28.94 -19.84
CA SER A 10 -4.56 -29.89 -20.65
C SER A 10 -6.02 -29.44 -20.76
N ARG A 11 -6.58 -29.58 -21.97
CA ARG A 11 -7.94 -29.16 -22.37
C ARG A 11 -9.08 -29.92 -21.67
N HIS A 12 -8.83 -30.64 -20.58
CA HIS A 12 -9.83 -31.50 -19.93
C HIS A 12 -10.50 -30.77 -18.75
N TRP A 13 -11.83 -30.83 -18.70
CA TRP A 13 -12.67 -30.19 -17.69
C TRP A 13 -12.28 -30.54 -16.24
N ALA A 14 -11.79 -31.75 -16.00
CA ALA A 14 -11.31 -32.19 -14.68
C ALA A 14 -10.06 -31.43 -14.19
N ALA A 15 -9.15 -31.05 -15.10
CA ALA A 15 -7.96 -30.25 -14.76
C ALA A 15 -8.35 -28.84 -14.32
N LYS A 16 -9.32 -28.23 -15.00
CA LYS A 16 -9.84 -26.90 -14.68
C LYS A 16 -10.55 -26.87 -13.32
N ILE A 17 -11.27 -27.95 -12.98
CA ILE A 17 -11.89 -28.12 -11.67
C ILE A 17 -10.82 -28.31 -10.59
N ALA A 18 -9.77 -29.10 -10.85
CA ALA A 18 -8.67 -29.27 -9.91
C ALA A 18 -7.93 -27.94 -9.66
N GLU A 19 -7.68 -27.16 -10.70
CA GLU A 19 -7.04 -25.84 -10.62
C GLU A 19 -7.91 -24.83 -9.84
N MET A 20 -9.24 -24.88 -10.02
CA MET A 20 -10.18 -24.06 -9.26
C MET A 20 -10.26 -24.46 -7.78
N ILE A 21 -10.23 -25.76 -7.46
CA ILE A 21 -10.31 -26.27 -6.08
C ILE A 21 -8.98 -26.10 -5.34
N LEU A 22 -7.85 -26.21 -6.04
CA LEU A 22 -6.49 -26.11 -5.49
C LEU A 22 -5.88 -24.71 -5.60
N SER A 23 -6.66 -23.70 -6.03
CA SER A 23 -6.20 -22.31 -6.04
C SER A 23 -5.91 -21.80 -4.61
N GLU A 24 -5.00 -20.83 -4.46
CA GLU A 24 -4.69 -20.26 -3.14
C GLU A 24 -5.93 -19.66 -2.46
N GLY A 25 -6.84 -19.04 -3.23
CA GLY A 25 -8.09 -18.48 -2.71
C GLY A 25 -9.09 -19.54 -2.21
N SER A 26 -9.26 -20.65 -2.95
CA SER A 26 -10.14 -21.74 -2.55
C SER A 26 -9.60 -22.51 -1.34
N LEU A 27 -8.28 -22.70 -1.25
CA LEU A 27 -7.62 -23.29 -0.09
C LEU A 27 -7.77 -22.40 1.16
N GLY A 28 -7.70 -21.08 1.00
CA GLY A 28 -8.00 -20.12 2.06
C GLY A 28 -9.44 -20.23 2.57
N PHE A 29 -10.42 -20.31 1.66
CA PHE A 29 -11.82 -20.51 2.02
C PHE A 29 -12.07 -21.85 2.73
N LEU A 30 -11.49 -22.96 2.24
CA LEU A 30 -11.60 -24.28 2.85
C LEU A 30 -10.98 -24.32 4.26
N ALA A 31 -9.91 -23.56 4.50
CA ALA A 31 -9.31 -23.45 5.84
C ALA A 31 -10.26 -22.73 6.83
N ILE A 32 -10.94 -21.67 6.40
CA ILE A 32 -11.96 -20.97 7.21
C ILE A 32 -13.18 -21.86 7.44
N ALA A 33 -13.64 -22.58 6.41
CA ALA A 33 -14.75 -23.53 6.53
C ALA A 33 -14.42 -24.68 7.49
N ALA A 34 -13.21 -25.24 7.44
CA ALA A 34 -12.76 -26.27 8.37
C ALA A 34 -12.77 -25.78 9.83
N ALA A 35 -12.35 -24.52 10.06
CA ALA A 35 -12.39 -23.89 11.36
C ALA A 35 -13.82 -23.68 11.90
N ALA A 36 -14.73 -23.21 11.05
CA ALA A 36 -16.14 -23.08 11.38
C ALA A 36 -16.75 -24.45 11.75
N LEU A 37 -16.47 -25.49 10.95
CA LEU A 37 -16.90 -26.86 11.21
C LEU A 37 -16.34 -27.42 12.53
N THR A 38 -15.16 -26.98 12.97
CA THR A 38 -14.61 -27.37 14.28
C THR A 38 -15.23 -26.65 15.47
N LEU A 39 -15.75 -25.44 15.28
CA LEU A 39 -16.36 -24.62 16.33
C LEU A 39 -17.83 -25.00 16.58
N ILE A 40 -18.58 -25.44 15.57
CA ILE A 40 -20.01 -25.75 15.68
C ILE A 40 -20.33 -26.75 16.81
N PRO A 41 -19.67 -27.92 16.93
CA PRO A 41 -19.94 -28.87 18.03
C PRO A 41 -19.48 -28.37 19.41
N MET A 42 -18.68 -27.30 19.45
CA MET A 42 -18.17 -26.70 20.68
C MET A 42 -19.14 -25.65 21.24
N LEU A 43 -19.92 -25.01 20.36
CA LEU A 43 -20.84 -23.93 20.70
C LEU A 43 -22.29 -24.39 20.82
N PHE A 44 -22.66 -25.50 20.18
CA PHE A 44 -24.04 -26.00 20.12
C PHE A 44 -24.12 -27.46 20.54
N VAL A 45 -25.21 -27.83 21.24
CA VAL A 45 -25.52 -29.23 21.55
C VAL A 45 -25.97 -29.92 20.25
N THR A 46 -25.08 -30.69 19.64
CA THR A 46 -25.32 -31.38 18.38
C THR A 46 -25.82 -32.81 18.60
N SER A 47 -26.75 -33.26 17.75
CA SER A 47 -27.13 -34.67 17.72
C SER A 47 -26.01 -35.54 17.13
N THR A 48 -26.00 -36.83 17.44
CA THR A 48 -25.01 -37.81 16.95
C THR A 48 -24.95 -37.87 15.42
N HIS A 49 -26.09 -37.71 14.73
CA HIS A 49 -26.13 -37.61 13.27
C HIS A 49 -25.42 -36.34 12.77
N THR A 50 -25.68 -35.19 13.37
CA THR A 50 -25.05 -33.92 12.98
C THR A 50 -23.54 -33.93 13.20
N GLU A 51 -23.07 -34.55 14.28
CA GLU A 51 -21.63 -34.73 14.54
C GLU A 51 -20.94 -35.58 13.47
N SER A 52 -21.60 -36.67 13.02
CA SER A 52 -21.05 -37.52 11.97
C SER A 52 -20.90 -36.78 10.64
N VAL A 53 -21.89 -35.97 10.26
CA VAL A 53 -21.87 -35.17 9.02
C VAL A 53 -20.76 -34.11 9.09
N LEU A 54 -20.63 -33.42 10.22
CA LEU A 54 -19.58 -32.43 10.46
C LEU A 54 -18.18 -33.07 10.39
N ALA A 55 -18.01 -34.26 10.96
CA ALA A 55 -16.76 -35.00 10.90
C ALA A 55 -16.40 -35.42 9.46
N THR A 56 -17.36 -35.92 8.68
CA THR A 56 -17.14 -36.27 7.27
C THR A 56 -16.73 -35.06 6.44
N ALA A 57 -17.35 -33.90 6.66
CA ALA A 57 -16.97 -32.66 5.99
C ALA A 57 -15.54 -32.23 6.35
N GLN A 58 -15.16 -32.30 7.64
CA GLN A 58 -13.80 -31.99 8.08
C GLN A 58 -12.75 -32.91 7.44
N TRP A 59 -13.00 -34.22 7.42
CA TRP A 59 -12.09 -35.20 6.81
C TRP A 59 -11.94 -35.01 5.30
N SER A 60 -13.02 -34.63 4.61
CA SER A 60 -12.98 -34.30 3.18
C SER A 60 -12.06 -33.12 2.90
N ILE A 61 -12.12 -32.07 3.73
CA ILE A 61 -11.25 -30.89 3.62
C ILE A 61 -9.79 -31.27 3.89
N VAL A 62 -9.51 -32.07 4.92
CA VAL A 62 -8.14 -32.58 5.20
C VAL A 62 -7.59 -33.40 4.02
N GLY A 63 -8.45 -34.19 3.37
CA GLY A 63 -8.10 -34.95 2.17
C GLY A 63 -7.67 -34.05 1.00
N ILE A 64 -8.42 -32.98 0.73
CA ILE A 64 -8.07 -32.00 -0.32
C ILE A 64 -6.70 -31.36 -0.03
N PHE A 65 -6.41 -31.03 1.22
CA PHE A 65 -5.11 -30.50 1.62
C PHE A 65 -3.96 -31.50 1.48
N GLY A 66 -4.21 -32.78 1.80
CA GLY A 66 -3.25 -33.85 1.56
C GLY A 66 -2.88 -33.99 0.09
N ILE A 67 -3.87 -33.86 -0.80
CA ILE A 67 -3.67 -33.92 -2.25
C ILE A 67 -2.85 -32.72 -2.74
N GLU A 68 -3.17 -31.50 -2.31
CA GLU A 68 -2.37 -30.30 -2.65
C GLU A 68 -0.92 -30.45 -2.22
N TYR A 69 -0.71 -30.82 -0.96
CA TYR A 69 0.62 -30.92 -0.38
C TYR A 69 1.47 -31.98 -1.10
N GLY A 70 0.86 -33.13 -1.42
CA GLY A 70 1.51 -34.21 -2.16
C GLY A 70 1.87 -33.79 -3.59
N LEU A 71 0.97 -33.09 -4.28
CA LEU A 71 1.21 -32.57 -5.63
C LEU A 71 2.33 -31.52 -5.62
N ALA A 72 2.29 -30.58 -4.67
CA ALA A 72 3.30 -29.54 -4.49
C ALA A 72 4.69 -30.14 -4.20
N LEU A 73 4.77 -31.15 -3.34
CA LEU A 73 6.01 -31.86 -3.03
C LEU A 73 6.54 -32.64 -4.25
N ALA A 74 5.65 -33.26 -5.05
CA ALA A 74 6.04 -34.02 -6.24
C ALA A 74 6.60 -33.11 -7.34
N THR A 75 6.07 -31.89 -7.47
CA THR A 75 6.50 -30.89 -8.46
C THR A 75 7.67 -30.03 -8.01
N ALA A 76 8.12 -30.13 -6.75
CA ALA A 76 9.18 -29.28 -6.22
C ALA A 76 10.55 -29.64 -6.81
N PRO A 77 11.33 -28.66 -7.33
CA PRO A 77 12.65 -28.89 -7.91
C PRO A 77 13.68 -29.36 -6.87
N ASP A 78 13.53 -28.95 -5.61
CA ASP A 78 14.31 -29.44 -4.47
C ASP A 78 13.38 -29.80 -3.31
N ARG A 79 13.29 -31.11 -3.02
CA ARG A 79 12.40 -31.67 -2.00
C ARG A 79 12.88 -31.35 -0.58
N VAL A 80 14.19 -31.20 -0.37
CA VAL A 80 14.77 -30.92 0.95
C VAL A 80 14.51 -29.46 1.32
N ALA A 81 14.69 -28.55 0.37
CA ALA A 81 14.32 -27.15 0.54
C ALA A 81 12.81 -26.96 0.76
N PHE A 82 11.97 -27.74 0.05
CA PHE A 82 10.52 -27.72 0.22
C PHE A 82 10.10 -28.13 1.63
N LEU A 83 10.66 -29.22 2.16
CA LEU A 83 10.34 -29.73 3.51
C LEU A 83 10.94 -28.88 4.64
N ARG A 84 12.01 -28.12 4.40
CA ARG A 84 12.59 -27.19 5.39
C ARG A 84 11.89 -25.83 5.43
N ASN A 85 10.98 -25.56 4.49
CA ASN A 85 10.23 -24.31 4.49
C ASN A 85 9.28 -24.28 5.71
N PRO A 86 9.40 -23.29 6.62
CA PRO A 86 8.60 -23.23 7.84
C PRO A 86 7.09 -23.21 7.57
N TRP A 87 6.69 -22.68 6.41
CA TRP A 87 5.29 -22.65 5.99
C TRP A 87 4.80 -24.04 5.57
N ARG A 88 5.57 -24.77 4.76
CA ARG A 88 5.16 -26.12 4.31
C ARG A 88 5.21 -27.13 5.46
N LEU A 89 6.11 -26.97 6.43
CA LEU A 89 6.09 -27.73 7.69
C LEU A 89 4.79 -27.55 8.47
N LEU A 90 4.25 -26.33 8.49
CA LEU A 90 2.96 -26.07 9.13
C LEU A 90 1.82 -26.74 8.36
N ASP A 91 1.80 -26.70 7.02
CA ASP A 91 0.80 -27.41 6.21
C ASP A 91 0.84 -28.92 6.47
N LEU A 92 2.03 -29.50 6.56
CA LEU A 92 2.23 -30.91 6.90
C LEU A 92 1.70 -31.25 8.30
N LEU A 93 1.97 -30.39 9.29
CA LEU A 93 1.45 -30.56 10.66
C LEU A 93 -0.09 -30.53 10.68
N THR A 94 -0.72 -29.70 9.84
CA THR A 94 -2.19 -29.62 9.75
C THR A 94 -2.85 -30.86 9.13
N ILE A 95 -2.10 -31.65 8.37
CA ILE A 95 -2.55 -32.91 7.77
C ILE A 95 -2.27 -34.09 8.73
N ILE A 96 -1.08 -34.12 9.33
CA ILE A 96 -0.65 -35.19 10.24
C ILE A 96 -1.44 -35.17 11.54
N LEU A 97 -1.73 -34.00 12.11
CA LEU A 97 -2.38 -33.91 13.42
C LEU A 97 -3.81 -34.50 13.44
N PRO A 98 -4.67 -34.28 12.42
CA PRO A 98 -5.93 -35.02 12.27
C PRO A 98 -5.71 -36.51 11.97
N LEU A 99 -4.80 -36.86 11.07
CA LEU A 99 -4.50 -38.26 10.71
C LEU A 99 -4.03 -39.10 11.91
N ALA A 100 -3.26 -38.49 12.82
CA ALA A 100 -2.80 -39.14 14.04
C ALA A 100 -3.98 -39.69 14.86
N THR A 101 -5.13 -39.00 14.88
CA THR A 101 -6.31 -39.42 15.65
C THR A 101 -6.95 -40.74 15.19
N LEU A 102 -6.58 -41.25 14.00
CA LEU A 102 -7.03 -42.55 13.48
C LEU A 102 -6.21 -43.72 14.05
N PHE A 103 -5.04 -43.48 14.63
CA PHE A 103 -4.20 -44.56 15.14
C PHE A 103 -4.74 -45.11 16.48
N PRO A 104 -4.99 -46.43 16.57
CA PRO A 104 -5.62 -47.04 17.73
C PRO A 104 -4.77 -46.96 19.01
N GLN A 105 -3.45 -46.76 18.90
CA GLN A 105 -2.51 -46.62 20.01
C GLN A 105 -2.51 -45.24 20.67
N ILE A 106 -3.18 -44.24 20.07
CA ILE A 106 -3.30 -42.91 20.69
C ILE A 106 -4.45 -42.94 21.69
N SER A 107 -4.17 -42.47 22.92
CA SER A 107 -5.08 -42.56 24.05
C SER A 107 -6.46 -41.97 23.71
N PRO A 108 -7.57 -42.56 24.20
CA PRO A 108 -8.93 -42.06 23.95
C PRO A 108 -9.13 -40.61 24.45
N VAL A 109 -8.29 -40.17 25.39
CA VAL A 109 -8.26 -38.80 25.93
C VAL A 109 -7.71 -37.79 24.92
N LEU A 110 -6.72 -38.17 24.10
CA LEU A 110 -6.24 -37.30 23.01
C LEU A 110 -7.29 -37.17 21.91
N ARG A 111 -8.03 -38.24 21.59
CA ARG A 111 -9.05 -38.28 20.52
C ARG A 111 -10.24 -37.33 20.78
N SER A 112 -10.64 -37.17 22.04
CA SER A 112 -11.74 -36.29 22.45
C SER A 112 -11.30 -34.89 22.88
N SER A 113 -9.99 -34.62 22.98
CA SER A 113 -9.47 -33.39 23.55
C SER A 113 -9.84 -32.15 22.73
N PRO A 114 -10.53 -31.15 23.33
CA PRO A 114 -10.78 -29.85 22.72
C PRO A 114 -9.50 -29.15 22.25
N VAL A 115 -8.35 -29.46 22.88
CA VAL A 115 -7.04 -28.88 22.57
C VAL A 115 -6.58 -29.23 21.15
N LEU A 116 -6.77 -30.48 20.71
CA LEU A 116 -6.40 -30.89 19.34
C LEU A 116 -7.32 -30.27 18.28
N ARG A 117 -8.57 -29.93 18.64
CA ARG A 117 -9.50 -29.21 17.75
C ARG A 117 -9.10 -27.75 17.63
N LEU A 118 -8.69 -27.11 18.73
CA LEU A 118 -8.22 -25.73 18.75
C LEU A 118 -6.89 -25.55 17.99
N LEU A 119 -5.99 -26.53 18.02
CA LEU A 119 -4.76 -26.50 17.22
C LEU A 119 -5.03 -26.39 15.71
N ARG A 120 -6.21 -26.81 15.22
CA ARG A 120 -6.61 -26.66 13.81
C ARG A 120 -6.88 -25.20 13.41
N LEU A 121 -7.14 -24.32 14.39
CA LEU A 121 -7.38 -22.88 14.17
C LEU A 121 -6.08 -22.09 13.92
N ILE A 122 -4.91 -22.64 14.29
CA ILE A 122 -3.59 -22.02 14.02
C ILE A 122 -3.40 -21.73 12.53
N ARG A 123 -4.06 -22.51 11.66
CA ARG A 123 -4.01 -22.33 10.21
C ARG A 123 -4.59 -21.00 9.74
N ILE A 124 -5.67 -20.49 10.35
CA ILE A 124 -6.26 -19.19 9.98
C ILE A 124 -5.25 -18.06 10.24
N VAL A 125 -4.55 -18.13 11.38
CA VAL A 125 -3.51 -17.17 11.75
C VAL A 125 -2.34 -17.22 10.77
N ALA A 126 -1.91 -18.42 10.39
CA ALA A 126 -0.83 -18.61 9.41
C ALA A 126 -1.22 -18.15 8.00
N LEU A 127 -2.48 -18.32 7.59
CA LEU A 127 -2.98 -17.88 6.28
C LEU A 127 -3.06 -16.35 6.19
N GLY A 128 -3.49 -15.69 7.27
CA GLY A 128 -3.46 -14.23 7.40
C GLY A 128 -2.05 -13.65 7.34
N LEU A 129 -1.07 -14.33 7.95
CA LEU A 129 0.36 -13.94 7.90
C LEU A 129 1.02 -14.22 6.54
N ARG A 130 0.59 -15.27 5.82
CA ARG A 130 1.06 -15.55 4.45
C ARG A 130 0.59 -14.48 3.46
N ALA A 131 -0.64 -13.98 3.60
CA ALA A 131 -1.16 -12.92 2.75
C ALA A 131 -0.44 -11.57 2.96
N SER A 132 -0.01 -11.26 4.19
CA SER A 132 0.71 -10.00 4.49
C SER A 132 2.19 -10.02 4.08
N GLY A 133 2.87 -11.17 4.21
CA GLY A 133 4.29 -11.30 3.87
C GLY A 133 4.60 -11.28 2.36
N VAL A 134 3.59 -11.50 1.51
CA VAL A 134 3.74 -11.53 0.05
C VAL A 134 3.83 -10.13 -0.55
N VAL A 135 3.02 -9.19 -0.04
CA VAL A 135 3.02 -7.78 -0.50
C VAL A 135 4.40 -7.12 -0.30
N VAL A 136 5.04 -7.39 0.84
CA VAL A 136 6.38 -6.85 1.17
C VAL A 136 7.49 -7.45 0.29
N ARG A 137 7.30 -8.69 -0.20
CA ARG A 137 8.31 -9.41 -1.00
C ARG A 137 8.23 -9.05 -2.49
N GLU A 138 7.05 -8.68 -2.99
CA GLU A 138 6.88 -8.19 -4.36
C GLU A 138 7.47 -6.79 -4.57
N GLU A 139 7.31 -5.88 -3.59
CA GLU A 139 7.94 -4.55 -3.65
C GLU A 139 9.47 -4.64 -3.71
N LYS A 140 10.06 -5.52 -2.89
CA LYS A 140 11.51 -5.73 -2.86
C LYS A 140 12.05 -6.38 -4.15
N ARG A 141 11.30 -7.31 -4.74
CA ARG A 141 11.69 -8.01 -5.98
C ARG A 141 11.54 -7.12 -7.23
N ARG A 142 10.58 -6.20 -7.26
CA ARG A 142 10.49 -5.16 -8.30
C ARG A 142 11.69 -4.21 -8.27
N ALA A 143 12.16 -3.85 -7.09
CA ALA A 143 13.34 -2.98 -6.92
C ALA A 143 14.67 -3.63 -7.37
N GLU A 144 14.74 -4.97 -7.41
CA GLU A 144 15.94 -5.73 -7.78
C GLU A 144 16.03 -6.10 -9.27
N THR A 145 14.94 -6.01 -10.06
CA THR A 145 14.87 -6.64 -11.41
C THR A 145 14.97 -5.66 -12.60
N GLN A 146 15.07 -4.34 -12.40
CA GLN A 146 15.28 -3.41 -13.52
C GLN A 146 16.76 -3.39 -13.94
N ALA A 147 17.05 -3.96 -15.11
CA ALA A 147 18.37 -3.96 -15.72
C ALA A 147 18.88 -2.52 -15.91
N ILE A 148 20.02 -2.21 -15.29
CA ILE A 148 20.69 -0.92 -15.41
C ILE A 148 21.22 -0.81 -16.85
N GLY A 149 20.72 0.17 -17.62
CA GLY A 149 21.18 0.45 -18.99
C GLY A 149 22.64 0.95 -19.02
N PRO A 150 23.18 1.31 -20.20
CA PRO A 150 24.52 1.90 -20.26
C PRO A 150 24.55 3.23 -19.50
N VAL A 151 25.73 3.54 -18.96
CA VAL A 151 25.99 4.76 -18.20
C VAL A 151 25.77 5.97 -19.08
N ARG A 152 25.06 6.96 -18.55
CA ARG A 152 24.85 8.22 -19.24
C ARG A 152 25.42 9.34 -18.41
N VAL A 153 26.31 10.10 -19.02
CA VAL A 153 26.89 11.31 -18.45
C VAL A 153 26.43 12.49 -19.28
N ALA A 154 25.89 13.50 -18.62
CA ALA A 154 25.53 14.77 -19.22
C ALA A 154 26.30 15.89 -18.52
N VAL A 155 26.74 16.88 -19.28
CA VAL A 155 27.42 18.07 -18.77
C VAL A 155 26.62 19.32 -19.12
N LEU A 156 26.56 20.25 -18.17
CA LEU A 156 26.02 21.59 -18.34
C LEU A 156 27.16 22.61 -18.19
N ARG A 157 27.44 23.34 -19.27
CA ARG A 157 28.43 24.42 -19.32
C ARG A 157 27.72 25.76 -19.30
N ILE A 158 28.11 26.65 -18.38
CA ILE A 158 27.36 27.87 -18.08
C ILE A 158 27.87 29.10 -18.87
N GLU A 159 29.15 29.15 -19.22
CA GLU A 159 29.82 30.38 -19.67
C GLU A 159 29.38 30.96 -21.04
N ARG A 160 28.66 30.23 -21.91
CA ARG A 160 28.32 30.73 -23.26
C ARG A 160 26.87 30.54 -23.70
N SER A 161 26.14 29.67 -23.02
CA SER A 161 24.70 29.40 -23.08
C SER A 161 24.54 28.04 -22.39
N PRO A 162 23.53 27.85 -21.51
CA PRO A 162 23.29 26.55 -20.88
C PRO A 162 22.91 25.52 -21.95
N ALA A 163 23.91 24.80 -22.47
CA ALA A 163 23.74 23.76 -23.47
C ALA A 163 24.01 22.41 -22.83
N LEU A 164 23.01 21.53 -22.87
CA LEU A 164 23.16 20.15 -22.43
C LEU A 164 23.97 19.38 -23.47
N GLN A 165 25.13 18.86 -23.08
CA GLN A 165 25.98 18.04 -23.96
C GLN A 165 26.18 16.65 -23.35
N PRO A 166 26.14 15.57 -24.17
CA PRO A 166 26.56 14.26 -23.70
C PRO A 166 28.08 14.27 -23.47
N ALA A 167 28.52 13.66 -22.37
CA ALA A 167 29.94 13.49 -22.04
C ALA A 167 30.27 12.00 -21.83
N THR A 168 31.55 11.68 -21.80
CA THR A 168 32.02 10.30 -21.58
C THR A 168 32.40 10.08 -20.12
N TRP A 169 32.25 8.84 -19.62
CA TRP A 169 32.67 8.46 -18.26
C TRP A 169 34.14 8.83 -17.95
N LYS A 170 35.05 8.67 -18.92
CA LYS A 170 36.46 9.04 -18.78
C LYS A 170 36.66 10.55 -18.59
N GLU A 171 35.89 11.36 -19.32
CA GLU A 171 35.94 12.83 -19.21
C GLU A 171 35.47 13.28 -17.83
N PHE A 172 34.39 12.69 -17.33
CA PHE A 172 33.89 12.94 -15.97
C PHE A 172 34.93 12.58 -14.90
N LEU A 173 35.55 11.40 -14.98
CA LEU A 173 36.60 11.02 -14.03
C LEU A 173 37.83 11.93 -14.12
N GLN A 174 38.21 12.40 -15.30
CA GLN A 174 39.30 13.37 -15.44
C GLN A 174 38.94 14.72 -14.81
N TRP A 175 37.72 15.20 -15.04
CA TRP A 175 37.19 16.42 -14.43
C TRP A 175 37.16 16.34 -12.90
N THR A 176 36.81 15.20 -12.30
CA THR A 176 36.85 15.05 -10.82
C THR A 176 38.23 15.29 -10.20
N ARG A 177 39.33 15.15 -10.97
CA ARG A 177 40.70 15.41 -10.51
C ARG A 177 41.15 16.85 -10.72
N SER A 178 40.51 17.56 -11.64
CA SER A 178 40.83 18.96 -11.98
C SER A 178 39.52 19.68 -12.32
N PRO A 179 38.73 19.98 -11.28
CA PRO A 179 37.38 20.48 -11.48
C PRO A 179 37.38 21.91 -12.05
N GLY A 180 36.48 22.16 -12.99
CA GLY A 180 36.16 23.48 -13.53
C GLY A 180 34.71 23.89 -13.26
N GLU A 181 34.28 25.04 -13.79
CA GLU A 181 32.91 25.57 -13.67
C GLU A 181 31.90 24.83 -14.58
N GLU A 182 31.87 23.51 -14.48
CA GLU A 182 30.97 22.62 -15.20
C GLU A 182 30.14 21.80 -14.21
N TRP A 183 28.88 21.51 -14.53
CA TRP A 183 28.04 20.60 -13.74
C TRP A 183 27.87 19.29 -14.51
N TYR A 184 28.29 18.17 -13.90
CA TYR A 184 28.05 16.83 -14.43
C TYR A 184 26.86 16.11 -13.75
N HIS A 185 26.04 15.43 -14.56
CA HIS A 185 25.03 14.49 -14.10
C HIS A 185 25.34 13.10 -14.63
N VAL A 186 25.38 12.12 -13.73
CA VAL A 186 25.63 10.73 -14.08
C VAL A 186 24.44 9.86 -13.67
N SER A 187 23.99 9.01 -14.58
CA SER A 187 22.94 8.02 -14.34
C SER A 187 23.37 6.63 -14.79
N ASN A 188 22.69 5.60 -14.26
CA ASN A 188 22.94 4.18 -14.55
C ASN A 188 24.35 3.69 -14.18
N LEU A 189 24.86 4.05 -13.00
CA LEU A 189 26.18 3.60 -12.53
C LEU A 189 26.21 2.08 -12.26
N SER A 190 27.26 1.41 -12.74
CA SER A 190 27.56 0.03 -12.35
C SER A 190 28.32 -0.02 -11.01
N THR A 191 28.31 -1.18 -10.34
CA THR A 191 29.07 -1.39 -9.09
C THR A 191 30.57 -1.14 -9.26
N GLU A 192 31.13 -1.42 -10.45
CA GLU A 192 32.55 -1.12 -10.75
C GLU A 192 32.80 0.39 -10.81
N GLN A 193 31.94 1.13 -11.50
CA GLN A 193 32.07 2.58 -11.62
C GLN A 193 31.81 3.32 -10.32
N ILE A 194 30.95 2.78 -9.45
CA ILE A 194 30.78 3.30 -8.09
C ILE A 194 32.09 3.17 -7.32
N ARG A 195 32.80 2.04 -7.41
CA ARG A 195 34.12 1.86 -6.79
C ARG A 195 35.17 2.80 -7.36
N ASP A 196 35.21 2.97 -8.68
CA ASP A 196 36.14 3.89 -9.33
C ASP A 196 35.91 5.33 -8.86
N LEU A 197 34.65 5.78 -8.85
CA LEU A 197 34.27 7.11 -8.38
C LEU A 197 34.58 7.33 -6.89
N ALA A 198 34.26 6.34 -6.06
CA ALA A 198 34.57 6.34 -4.63
C ALA A 198 36.07 6.53 -4.39
N SER A 199 36.92 5.81 -5.14
CA SER A 199 38.38 5.94 -5.06
C SER A 199 38.89 7.30 -5.50
N ALA A 200 38.28 7.91 -6.52
CA ALA A 200 38.67 9.22 -7.04
C ALA A 200 38.30 10.37 -6.08
N LEU A 201 37.20 10.22 -5.33
CA LEU A 201 36.70 11.22 -4.38
C LEU A 201 37.24 11.02 -2.95
N GLY A 202 37.89 9.88 -2.67
CA GLY A 202 38.32 9.52 -1.32
C GLY A 202 37.15 9.16 -0.38
N ILE A 203 36.05 8.64 -0.92
CA ILE A 203 34.84 8.24 -0.18
C ILE A 203 34.71 6.72 -0.19
N THR A 204 34.05 6.12 0.81
CA THR A 204 33.81 4.68 0.85
C THR A 204 32.77 4.27 -0.21
N PRO A 205 32.97 3.18 -0.98
CA PRO A 205 31.98 2.70 -1.96
C PRO A 205 30.60 2.44 -1.35
N SER A 206 30.55 1.93 -0.11
CA SER A 206 29.30 1.67 0.61
C SER A 206 28.48 2.93 0.88
N TYR A 207 29.13 4.10 0.98
CA TYR A 207 28.45 5.38 1.14
C TYR A 207 27.70 5.76 -0.14
N LEU A 208 28.32 5.62 -1.31
CA LEU A 208 27.63 5.88 -2.58
C LEU A 208 26.54 4.83 -2.86
N GLU A 209 26.81 3.55 -2.58
CA GLU A 209 25.85 2.47 -2.76
C GLU A 209 24.60 2.63 -1.89
N SER A 210 24.76 3.06 -0.63
CA SER A 210 23.62 3.26 0.28
C SER A 210 22.69 4.38 -0.20
N HIS A 211 23.25 5.47 -0.73
CA HIS A 211 22.47 6.59 -1.27
C HIS A 211 21.85 6.30 -2.63
N LEU A 212 22.50 5.52 -3.49
CA LEU A 212 21.99 5.20 -4.83
C LEU A 212 21.02 4.02 -4.85
N THR A 213 21.17 3.09 -3.92
CA THR A 213 20.38 1.84 -3.87
C THR A 213 19.33 1.87 -2.77
N GLY A 214 19.55 2.65 -1.72
CA GLY A 214 18.61 2.77 -0.60
C GLY A 214 17.40 3.64 -0.91
N THR A 215 16.27 3.31 -0.29
CA THR A 215 15.13 4.21 -0.16
C THR A 215 15.44 5.24 0.93
N SER A 216 16.21 6.26 0.59
CA SER A 216 16.53 7.33 1.54
C SER A 216 15.52 8.48 1.44
N TYR A 217 15.40 9.22 2.53
CA TYR A 217 14.59 10.45 2.60
C TYR A 217 15.49 11.66 2.34
N PRO A 218 14.95 12.86 2.03
CA PRO A 218 15.79 14.04 1.87
C PRO A 218 16.64 14.33 3.12
N HIS A 219 17.96 14.41 2.94
CA HIS A 219 18.92 14.70 4.02
C HIS A 219 20.18 15.37 3.45
N LEU A 220 20.91 16.06 4.32
CA LEU A 220 22.15 16.75 4.02
C LEU A 220 23.21 16.26 4.99
N ASP A 221 24.26 15.64 4.46
CA ASP A 221 25.42 15.21 5.21
C ASP A 221 26.62 16.06 4.82
N SER A 222 27.25 16.72 5.79
CA SER A 222 28.48 17.48 5.57
C SER A 222 29.68 16.73 6.15
N THR A 223 30.69 16.51 5.31
CA THR A 223 32.02 16.05 5.70
C THR A 223 33.00 17.25 5.57
N GLU A 224 34.22 17.14 6.11
CA GLU A 224 35.23 18.21 5.98
C GLU A 224 35.55 18.61 4.53
N SER A 225 35.47 17.65 3.60
CA SER A 225 35.88 17.85 2.19
C SER A 225 34.72 18.01 1.21
N PHE A 226 33.52 17.54 1.55
CA PHE A 226 32.34 17.56 0.67
C PHE A 226 31.04 17.61 1.48
N ALA A 227 30.01 18.21 0.90
CA ALA A 227 28.63 18.07 1.34
C ALA A 227 27.86 17.20 0.35
N SER A 228 27.06 16.28 0.87
CA SER A 228 26.13 15.48 0.08
C SER A 228 24.70 15.88 0.41
N PHE A 229 23.91 16.10 -0.63
CA PHE A 229 22.49 16.43 -0.50
C PHE A 229 21.70 15.40 -1.28
N PHE A 230 21.01 14.52 -0.56
CA PHE A 230 20.09 13.57 -1.14
C PHE A 230 18.68 14.16 -1.17
N VAL A 231 18.00 14.05 -2.31
CA VAL A 231 16.59 14.46 -2.47
C VAL A 231 15.85 13.48 -3.39
N SER A 232 14.56 13.32 -3.13
CA SER A 232 13.66 12.57 -4.01
C SER A 232 12.93 13.55 -4.92
N MET A 233 13.17 13.45 -6.22
CA MET A 233 12.51 14.29 -7.22
C MET A 233 11.36 13.52 -7.89
N PRO A 234 10.14 14.08 -7.94
CA PRO A 234 9.06 13.49 -8.71
C PRO A 234 9.34 13.65 -10.21
N GLU A 235 9.20 12.57 -10.97
CA GLU A 235 9.31 12.59 -12.43
C GLU A 235 7.90 12.61 -13.07
N PRO A 236 7.67 13.45 -14.09
CA PRO A 236 6.42 13.45 -14.82
C PRO A 236 6.28 12.16 -15.63
N GLN A 237 5.41 11.26 -15.19
CA GLN A 237 5.04 10.05 -15.93
C GLN A 237 3.58 10.09 -16.37
N ALA A 238 3.29 9.45 -17.51
CA ALA A 238 1.94 9.35 -18.07
C ALA A 238 1.00 8.44 -17.26
N ASN A 239 1.55 7.58 -16.40
CA ASN A 239 0.79 6.73 -15.51
C ASN A 239 0.49 7.47 -14.19
N ALA A 240 -0.67 7.18 -13.60
CA ALA A 240 -1.21 7.91 -12.45
C ALA A 240 -0.31 7.91 -11.21
N THR A 241 0.66 7.01 -11.09
CA THR A 241 1.59 6.95 -9.95
C THR A 241 2.87 7.72 -10.26
N SER A 242 3.15 8.78 -9.49
CA SER A 242 4.40 9.54 -9.57
C SER A 242 5.57 8.68 -9.05
N GLU A 243 6.41 8.15 -9.96
CA GLU A 243 7.68 7.54 -9.58
C GLU A 243 8.64 8.65 -9.12
N ARG A 244 9.23 8.47 -7.95
CA ARG A 244 10.20 9.40 -7.37
C ARG A 244 11.60 8.83 -7.61
N THR A 245 12.47 9.65 -8.19
CA THR A 245 13.86 9.26 -8.41
C THR A 245 14.76 9.90 -7.35
N GLY A 246 15.56 9.07 -6.69
CA GLY A 246 16.58 9.54 -5.76
C GLY A 246 17.71 10.22 -6.52
N LEU A 247 18.03 11.45 -6.10
CA LEU A 247 19.12 12.26 -6.62
C LEU A 247 20.10 12.53 -5.49
N LEU A 248 21.37 12.25 -5.73
CA LEU A 248 22.46 12.61 -4.83
C LEU A 248 23.28 13.74 -5.47
N LEU A 249 23.21 14.93 -4.88
CA LEU A 249 24.09 16.04 -5.20
C LEU A 249 25.33 15.96 -4.31
N LEU A 250 26.51 16.02 -4.91
CA LEU A 250 27.78 16.13 -4.20
C LEU A 250 28.44 17.46 -4.53
N VAL A 251 28.76 18.20 -3.48
CA VAL A 251 29.28 19.58 -3.52
C VAL A 251 30.61 19.61 -2.78
N SER A 252 31.64 20.17 -3.39
CA SER A 252 32.89 20.54 -2.72
C SER A 252 33.29 21.95 -3.14
N ASN A 253 34.44 22.46 -2.70
CA ASN A 253 34.82 23.86 -2.87
C ASN A 253 34.93 24.31 -4.34
N GLN A 254 35.20 23.38 -5.27
CA GLN A 254 35.39 23.68 -6.69
C GLN A 254 34.55 22.79 -7.62
N MET A 255 33.75 21.88 -7.08
CA MET A 255 33.05 20.86 -7.88
C MET A 255 31.62 20.65 -7.42
N VAL A 256 30.73 20.49 -8.39
CA VAL A 256 29.34 20.08 -8.19
C VAL A 256 28.96 19.05 -9.24
N PHE A 257 28.45 17.92 -8.78
CA PHE A 257 27.89 16.91 -9.68
C PHE A 257 26.74 16.17 -9.01
N THR A 258 25.95 15.51 -9.83
CA THR A 258 24.75 14.79 -9.40
C THR A 258 24.78 13.35 -9.88
N LEU A 259 24.35 12.44 -9.03
CA LEU A 259 24.23 11.02 -9.32
C LEU A 259 22.76 10.60 -9.21
N SER A 260 22.36 9.68 -10.08
CA SER A 260 21.03 9.07 -10.05
C SER A 260 21.11 7.61 -10.48
N ARG A 261 20.15 6.80 -10.02
CA ARG A 261 20.08 5.39 -10.41
C ARG A 261 19.57 5.21 -11.83
N HIS A 262 18.60 6.02 -12.24
CA HIS A 262 17.94 5.98 -13.54
C HIS A 262 18.08 7.32 -14.27
N PRO A 263 17.94 7.37 -15.61
CA PRO A 263 17.97 8.64 -16.34
C PRO A 263 16.85 9.55 -15.87
N THR A 264 17.18 10.79 -15.51
CA THR A 264 16.21 11.78 -14.98
C THR A 264 16.10 13.01 -15.87
N GLY A 265 14.99 13.74 -15.74
CA GLY A 265 14.77 15.03 -16.37
C GLY A 265 15.51 16.19 -15.66
N LEU A 266 16.38 15.89 -14.69
CA LEU A 266 17.02 16.87 -13.82
C LEU A 266 17.76 17.96 -14.60
N MET A 267 18.61 17.58 -15.55
CA MET A 267 19.46 18.56 -16.26
C MET A 267 18.63 19.56 -17.05
N GLN A 268 17.48 19.14 -17.58
CA GLN A 268 16.54 20.04 -18.25
C GLN A 268 15.81 20.94 -17.26
N ALA A 269 15.43 20.40 -16.09
CA ALA A 269 14.83 21.19 -15.01
C ALA A 269 15.82 22.27 -14.48
N VAL A 270 17.09 21.92 -14.31
CA VAL A 270 18.16 22.84 -13.91
C VAL A 270 18.40 23.91 -14.98
N ALA A 271 18.48 23.53 -16.26
CA ALA A 271 18.63 24.50 -17.35
C ALA A 271 17.45 25.50 -17.39
N ASN A 272 16.23 25.02 -17.19
CA ASN A 272 15.04 25.88 -17.07
C ASN A 272 15.11 26.78 -15.84
N ALA A 273 15.54 26.27 -14.68
CA ALA A 273 15.67 27.05 -13.46
C ALA A 273 16.72 28.17 -13.59
N LEU A 274 17.86 27.89 -14.25
CA LEU A 274 18.89 28.90 -14.55
C LEU A 274 18.37 30.06 -15.38
N SER A 275 17.42 29.81 -16.29
CA SER A 275 16.81 30.89 -17.09
C SER A 275 15.91 31.81 -16.27
N LYS A 276 15.41 31.35 -15.12
CA LYS A 276 14.46 32.08 -14.25
C LYS A 276 15.16 32.77 -13.07
N ILE A 277 16.30 32.24 -12.61
CA ILE A 277 17.03 32.78 -11.46
C ILE A 277 18.04 33.84 -11.92
N ALA A 278 17.90 35.07 -11.40
CA ALA A 278 19.00 36.02 -11.40
C ALA A 278 20.08 35.51 -10.44
N LEU A 279 21.17 34.96 -10.98
CA LEU A 279 22.29 34.44 -10.19
C LEU A 279 23.08 35.63 -9.61
N PRO A 280 23.10 35.83 -8.28
CA PRO A 280 24.00 36.81 -7.67
C PRO A 280 25.45 36.36 -7.85
N ALA A 281 26.40 37.23 -7.52
CA ALA A 281 27.84 36.92 -7.47
C ALA A 281 28.17 36.01 -6.27
N LEU A 282 27.56 34.81 -6.24
CA LEU A 282 27.85 33.74 -5.29
C LEU A 282 28.88 32.78 -5.91
N PRO A 283 29.64 32.03 -5.08
CA PRO A 283 30.54 30.99 -5.55
C PRO A 283 29.81 29.96 -6.43
N PHE A 284 30.49 29.44 -7.44
CA PHE A 284 29.92 28.47 -8.38
C PHE A 284 29.21 27.29 -7.68
N PRO A 285 29.80 26.61 -6.67
CA PRO A 285 29.15 25.47 -6.03
C PRO A 285 27.84 25.81 -5.32
N VAL A 286 27.81 26.97 -4.66
CA VAL A 286 26.62 27.47 -3.95
C VAL A 286 25.52 27.80 -4.95
N ARG A 287 25.85 28.53 -6.02
CA ARG A 287 24.91 28.87 -7.10
C ARG A 287 24.25 27.63 -7.69
N MET A 288 25.05 26.60 -7.97
CA MET A 288 24.55 25.36 -8.55
C MET A 288 23.67 24.58 -7.56
N THR A 289 24.00 24.61 -6.28
CA THR A 289 23.17 24.01 -5.23
C THR A 289 21.82 24.72 -5.10
N CYS A 290 21.79 26.05 -5.09
CA CYS A 290 20.53 26.81 -5.07
C CYS A 290 19.68 26.53 -6.31
N THR A 291 20.31 26.44 -7.48
CA THR A 291 19.64 26.11 -8.75
C THR A 291 19.10 24.68 -8.74
N PHE A 292 19.86 23.72 -8.21
CA PHE A 292 19.42 22.33 -8.03
C PHE A 292 18.16 22.26 -7.17
N VAL A 293 18.19 22.88 -5.99
CA VAL A 293 17.05 22.92 -5.07
C VAL A 293 15.86 23.58 -5.73
N ARG A 294 16.05 24.69 -6.46
CA ARG A 294 14.95 25.33 -7.18
C ARG A 294 14.33 24.41 -8.22
N ALA A 295 15.14 23.69 -8.99
CA ALA A 295 14.63 22.73 -9.98
C ALA A 295 13.80 21.61 -9.31
N VAL A 296 14.22 21.14 -8.13
CA VAL A 296 13.46 20.16 -7.33
C VAL A 296 12.16 20.75 -6.79
N LEU A 297 12.17 22.00 -6.33
CA LEU A 297 10.97 22.70 -5.86
C LEU A 297 9.96 22.95 -7.00
N ASP A 298 10.41 23.45 -8.16
CA ASP A 298 9.57 23.64 -9.35
C ASP A 298 8.86 22.34 -9.76
N ARG A 299 9.53 21.18 -9.60
CA ARG A 299 8.95 19.86 -9.88
C ARG A 299 7.94 19.40 -8.83
N ASN A 300 8.17 19.74 -7.56
CA ASN A 300 7.16 19.50 -6.53
C ASN A 300 5.96 20.44 -6.69
N GLU A 301 6.16 21.67 -7.16
CA GLU A 301 5.06 22.60 -7.49
C GLU A 301 4.16 22.04 -8.60
N GLU A 302 4.75 21.50 -9.67
CA GLU A 302 4.02 20.78 -10.73
C GLU A 302 3.22 19.58 -10.18
N LEU A 303 3.83 18.80 -9.29
CA LEU A 303 3.17 17.66 -8.64
C LEU A 303 1.99 18.11 -7.75
N VAL A 304 2.17 19.17 -6.97
CA VAL A 304 1.11 19.72 -6.11
C VAL A 304 -0.07 20.21 -6.96
N GLY A 305 0.19 20.92 -8.06
CA GLY A 305 -0.86 21.34 -8.99
C GLY A 305 -1.65 20.16 -9.60
N ARG A 306 -0.99 19.01 -9.82
CA ARG A 306 -1.69 17.77 -10.19
C ARG A 306 -2.57 17.25 -9.07
N PHE A 307 -2.09 17.22 -7.82
CA PHE A 307 -2.90 16.79 -6.67
C PHE A 307 -4.13 17.67 -6.47
N GLU A 308 -4.01 18.99 -6.64
CA GLU A 308 -5.15 19.90 -6.61
C GLU A 308 -6.18 19.54 -7.67
N SER A 309 -5.72 19.26 -8.90
CA SER A 309 -6.59 18.88 -10.01
C SER A 309 -7.28 17.53 -9.78
N GLU A 310 -6.56 16.54 -9.25
CA GLU A 310 -7.12 15.23 -8.89
C GLU A 310 -8.14 15.34 -7.74
N LEU A 311 -7.87 16.17 -6.73
CA LEU A 311 -8.82 16.42 -5.64
C LEU A 311 -10.10 17.07 -6.17
N ARG A 312 -10.00 18.11 -7.01
CA ARG A 312 -11.19 18.75 -7.61
C ARG A 312 -12.05 17.75 -8.38
N ALA A 313 -11.42 16.86 -9.16
CA ALA A 313 -12.13 15.81 -9.87
C ALA A 313 -12.85 14.83 -8.93
N LEU A 314 -12.28 14.54 -7.75
CA LEU A 314 -12.93 13.71 -6.73
C LEU A 314 -14.07 14.47 -6.02
N GLU A 315 -13.93 15.77 -5.79
CA GLU A 315 -14.97 16.61 -5.19
C GLU A 315 -16.22 16.76 -6.08
N GLU A 316 -16.06 16.70 -7.40
CA GLU A 316 -17.17 16.74 -8.37
C GLU A 316 -18.02 15.46 -8.37
N VAL A 317 -17.52 14.35 -7.81
CA VAL A 317 -18.24 13.08 -7.78
C VAL A 317 -19.43 13.17 -6.82
N PRO A 318 -20.68 12.96 -7.28
CA PRO A 318 -21.83 13.00 -6.40
C PRO A 318 -21.77 11.88 -5.36
N VAL A 319 -22.06 12.23 -4.11
CA VAL A 319 -21.96 11.31 -2.97
C VAL A 319 -22.79 10.02 -3.13
N ARG A 320 -23.93 10.11 -3.83
CA ARG A 320 -24.82 8.97 -4.10
C ARG A 320 -24.24 7.98 -5.12
N GLU A 321 -23.20 8.37 -5.86
CA GLU A 321 -22.59 7.57 -6.92
C GLU A 321 -21.22 7.00 -6.52
N SER A 322 -20.83 7.15 -5.26
CA SER A 322 -19.50 6.76 -4.77
C SER A 322 -19.35 5.25 -4.68
N ARG A 323 -18.78 4.69 -5.76
CA ARG A 323 -18.46 3.27 -5.94
C ARG A 323 -17.08 2.94 -5.35
N PRO A 324 -16.73 1.64 -5.18
CA PRO A 324 -15.40 1.24 -4.71
C PRO A 324 -14.19 1.94 -5.40
N PRO A 325 -14.21 2.21 -6.73
CA PRO A 325 -13.12 2.93 -7.39
C PRO A 325 -12.89 4.36 -6.88
N PHE A 326 -13.92 5.04 -6.37
CA PHE A 326 -13.78 6.38 -5.79
C PHE A 326 -12.86 6.34 -4.56
N PHE A 327 -13.15 5.43 -3.62
CA PHE A 327 -12.35 5.28 -2.41
C PHE A 327 -10.92 4.83 -2.73
N GLU A 328 -10.73 3.97 -3.73
CA GLU A 328 -9.39 3.58 -4.19
C GLU A 328 -8.59 4.79 -4.68
N GLN A 329 -9.21 5.69 -5.46
CA GLN A 329 -8.58 6.93 -5.91
C GLN A 329 -8.27 7.88 -4.73
N CYS A 330 -9.20 8.06 -3.80
CA CYS A 330 -8.95 8.86 -2.59
C CYS A 330 -7.79 8.30 -1.75
N PHE A 331 -7.73 6.98 -1.55
CA PHE A 331 -6.64 6.34 -0.80
C PHE A 331 -5.30 6.41 -1.55
N ARG A 332 -5.30 6.28 -2.88
CA ARG A 332 -4.11 6.51 -3.72
C ARG A 332 -3.60 7.94 -3.54
N LEU A 333 -4.47 8.94 -3.73
CA LEU A 333 -4.11 10.34 -3.60
C LEU A 333 -3.61 10.67 -2.18
N LYS A 334 -4.28 10.14 -1.14
CA LYS A 334 -3.83 10.25 0.26
C LYS A 334 -2.41 9.70 0.46
N LYS A 335 -2.09 8.53 -0.12
CA LYS A 335 -0.76 7.92 -0.02
C LYS A 335 0.30 8.78 -0.71
N GLU A 336 0.02 9.28 -1.90
CA GLU A 336 0.94 10.15 -2.66
C GLU A 336 1.17 11.49 -1.95
N LEU A 337 0.11 12.12 -1.43
CA LEU A 337 0.20 13.32 -0.60
C LEU A 337 1.05 13.09 0.66
N ALA A 338 0.88 11.95 1.35
CA ALA A 338 1.67 11.64 2.54
C ALA A 338 3.16 11.50 2.23
N THR A 339 3.52 10.89 1.10
CA THR A 339 4.91 10.81 0.65
C THR A 339 5.48 12.19 0.31
N ALA A 340 4.75 13.00 -0.48
CA ALA A 340 5.17 14.36 -0.82
C ALA A 340 5.33 15.24 0.43
N GLN A 341 4.41 15.13 1.39
CA GLN A 341 4.47 15.85 2.67
C GLN A 341 5.74 15.51 3.45
N SER A 342 6.10 14.23 3.55
CA SER A 342 7.30 13.81 4.31
C SER A 342 8.58 14.34 3.65
N ASP A 343 8.65 14.30 2.33
CA ASP A 343 9.81 14.80 1.57
C ASP A 343 9.94 16.32 1.70
N LEU A 344 8.84 17.06 1.51
CA LEU A 344 8.82 18.52 1.62
C LEU A 344 9.13 18.99 3.04
N TRP A 345 8.62 18.30 4.07
CA TRP A 345 8.94 18.62 5.46
C TRP A 345 10.45 18.57 5.73
N ARG A 346 11.12 17.50 5.26
CA ARG A 346 12.56 17.33 5.44
C ARG A 346 13.34 18.33 4.61
N LEU A 347 12.93 18.55 3.36
CA LEU A 347 13.54 19.55 2.49
C LEU A 347 13.46 20.94 3.11
N LYS A 348 12.29 21.37 3.58
CA LYS A 348 12.09 22.61 4.34
C LYS A 348 13.07 22.71 5.51
N GLY A 349 13.17 21.66 6.33
CA GLY A 349 14.08 21.64 7.49
C GLY A 349 15.55 21.83 7.12
N ILE A 350 16.02 21.17 6.05
CA ILE A 350 17.38 21.33 5.52
C ILE A 350 17.61 22.75 5.02
N LEU A 351 16.69 23.29 4.23
CA LEU A 351 16.80 24.63 3.67
C LEU A 351 16.76 25.71 4.76
N SER A 352 15.93 25.55 5.79
CA SER A 352 15.93 26.42 6.97
C SER A 352 17.27 26.35 7.72
N ALA A 353 17.85 25.16 7.90
CA ALA A 353 19.16 25.01 8.53
C ALA A 353 20.29 25.70 7.74
N LEU A 354 20.26 25.63 6.40
CA LEU A 354 21.17 26.37 5.53
C LEU A 354 20.93 27.89 5.58
N ALA A 355 19.65 28.33 5.59
CA ALA A 355 19.26 29.74 5.67
C ALA A 355 19.63 30.41 6.99
N GLU A 356 19.67 29.64 8.08
CA GLU A 356 20.10 30.07 9.41
C GLU A 356 21.60 29.85 9.65
N SER A 357 22.33 29.38 8.64
CA SER A 357 23.77 29.07 8.72
C SER A 357 24.14 28.08 9.85
N ARG A 358 23.19 27.23 10.27
CA ARG A 358 23.46 26.10 11.19
C ARG A 358 24.26 25.00 10.51
N VAL A 359 24.11 24.88 9.20
CA VAL A 359 24.91 24.04 8.32
C VAL A 359 25.46 24.94 7.22
N THR A 360 26.72 24.76 6.87
CA THR A 360 27.39 25.53 5.81
C THR A 360 27.74 24.61 4.66
N LEU A 361 27.63 25.13 3.45
CA LEU A 361 28.14 24.44 2.27
C LEU A 361 29.65 24.70 2.12
N PRO A 362 30.40 23.78 1.49
CA PRO A 362 31.76 24.06 1.05
C PRO A 362 31.80 25.34 0.20
N SER A 363 32.70 26.27 0.52
CA SER A 363 32.80 27.61 -0.08
C SER A 363 31.60 28.55 0.17
N GLY A 364 30.73 28.20 1.12
CA GLY A 364 29.61 29.04 1.55
C GLY A 364 30.04 30.28 2.35
N GLY A 365 29.22 31.31 2.31
CA GLY A 365 29.44 32.58 3.03
C GLY A 365 28.13 33.33 3.29
N ALA A 366 28.19 34.45 4.03
CA ALA A 366 26.98 35.15 4.52
C ALA A 366 25.96 35.56 3.42
N GLY A 367 26.39 35.69 2.16
CA GLY A 367 25.53 36.02 1.03
C GLY A 367 24.56 34.92 0.59
N GLU A 368 24.79 33.65 0.96
CA GLU A 368 23.96 32.52 0.52
C GLU A 368 22.68 32.33 1.35
N ALA A 369 22.71 32.78 2.61
CA ALA A 369 21.61 32.62 3.58
C ALA A 369 20.30 33.23 3.07
N ALA A 370 20.36 34.37 2.37
CA ALA A 370 19.20 35.01 1.78
C ALA A 370 18.55 34.16 0.67
N GLN A 371 19.35 33.48 -0.15
CA GLN A 371 18.83 32.59 -1.20
C GLN A 371 18.21 31.33 -0.61
N PHE A 372 18.87 30.70 0.37
CA PHE A 372 18.30 29.54 1.05
C PHE A 372 17.03 29.88 1.81
N ARG A 373 16.89 31.09 2.34
CA ARG A 373 15.66 31.56 2.98
C ARG A 373 14.48 31.57 2.00
N LEU A 374 14.67 32.15 0.81
CA LEU A 374 13.64 32.15 -0.23
C LEU A 374 13.24 30.73 -0.67
N LEU A 375 14.23 29.83 -0.77
CA LEU A 375 13.96 28.42 -1.10
C LEU A 375 13.24 27.69 0.05
N ALA A 376 13.57 28.01 1.31
CA ALA A 376 12.90 27.45 2.47
C ALA A 376 11.45 27.92 2.58
N GLU A 377 11.17 29.20 2.33
CA GLU A 377 9.81 29.76 2.26
C GLU A 377 8.99 29.07 1.15
N SER A 378 9.59 28.85 -0.02
CA SER A 378 8.93 28.13 -1.11
C SER A 378 8.65 26.68 -0.76
N ALA A 379 9.57 25.99 -0.09
CA ALA A 379 9.35 24.62 0.39
C ALA A 379 8.26 24.55 1.46
N ASP A 380 8.20 25.56 2.34
CA ASP A 380 7.19 25.69 3.38
C ASP A 380 5.78 25.87 2.79
N PHE A 381 5.64 26.78 1.83
CA PHE A 381 4.38 26.98 1.13
C PHE A 381 3.85 25.69 0.47
N LEU A 382 4.73 24.95 -0.22
CA LEU A 382 4.35 23.66 -0.82
C LEU A 382 3.99 22.62 0.25
N TYR A 383 4.71 22.58 1.36
CA TYR A 383 4.42 21.68 2.48
C TYR A 383 3.01 21.95 3.05
N GLU A 384 2.69 23.21 3.37
CA GLU A 384 1.38 23.60 3.91
C GLU A 384 0.25 23.30 2.91
N THR A 385 0.50 23.51 1.61
CA THR A 385 -0.47 23.19 0.55
C THR A 385 -0.78 21.69 0.54
N VAL A 386 0.25 20.84 0.60
CA VAL A 386 0.07 19.37 0.66
C VAL A 386 -0.66 18.95 1.94
N VAL A 387 -0.37 19.57 3.08
CA VAL A 387 -1.08 19.32 4.35
C VAL A 387 -2.58 19.60 4.18
N ASN A 388 -2.92 20.76 3.62
CA ASN A 388 -4.31 21.17 3.39
C ASN A 388 -5.03 20.23 2.42
N LEU A 389 -4.39 19.85 1.31
CA LEU A 389 -4.96 18.89 0.35
C LEU A 389 -5.23 17.53 0.99
N ARG A 390 -4.31 17.06 1.83
CA ARG A 390 -4.49 15.79 2.54
C ARG A 390 -5.68 15.84 3.50
N GLU A 391 -5.86 16.96 4.20
CA GLU A 391 -7.01 17.17 5.09
C GLU A 391 -8.32 17.22 4.30
N SER A 392 -8.35 17.91 3.15
CA SER A 392 -9.52 17.92 2.26
C SER A 392 -9.87 16.53 1.75
N VAL A 393 -8.88 15.71 1.36
CA VAL A 393 -9.12 14.31 0.97
C VAL A 393 -9.73 13.51 2.12
N LEU A 394 -9.26 13.68 3.35
CA LEU A 394 -9.82 13.00 4.53
C LEU A 394 -11.26 13.45 4.80
N SER A 395 -11.51 14.76 4.76
CA SER A 395 -12.84 15.33 4.91
C SER A 395 -13.81 14.81 3.84
N LEU A 396 -13.33 14.69 2.60
CA LEU A 396 -14.10 14.15 1.48
C LEU A 396 -14.46 12.68 1.71
N ILE A 397 -13.52 11.85 2.17
CA ILE A 397 -13.78 10.44 2.53
C ILE A 397 -14.84 10.37 3.64
N ASP A 398 -14.69 11.17 4.70
CA ASP A 398 -15.60 11.16 5.84
C ASP A 398 -17.01 11.62 5.47
N LEU A 399 -17.15 12.66 4.64
CA LEU A 399 -18.43 13.12 4.10
C LEU A 399 -19.14 11.98 3.37
N HIS A 400 -18.42 11.30 2.48
CA HIS A 400 -18.95 10.18 1.70
C HIS A 400 -19.39 9.01 2.57
N LEU A 401 -18.58 8.61 3.54
CA LEU A 401 -18.93 7.55 4.49
C LEU A 401 -20.16 7.91 5.33
N ASN A 402 -20.28 9.17 5.76
CA ASN A 402 -21.42 9.63 6.55
C ASN A 402 -22.73 9.58 5.77
N VAL A 403 -22.73 9.95 4.48
CA VAL A 403 -23.94 9.87 3.64
C VAL A 403 -24.33 8.41 3.36
N VAL A 404 -23.37 7.54 3.06
CA VAL A 404 -23.65 6.09 2.90
C VAL A 404 -24.23 5.50 4.18
N SER A 405 -23.67 5.85 5.34
CA SER A 405 -24.20 5.44 6.65
C SER A 405 -25.63 5.93 6.87
N PHE A 406 -25.94 7.18 6.47
CA PHE A 406 -27.29 7.73 6.54
C PHE A 406 -28.28 6.95 5.67
N GLU A 407 -27.88 6.57 4.46
CA GLU A 407 -28.72 5.75 3.57
C GLU A 407 -28.96 4.35 4.12
N ILE A 408 -27.93 3.67 4.61
CA ILE A 408 -28.06 2.36 5.26
C ILE A 408 -29.00 2.46 6.46
N ASN A 409 -28.82 3.46 7.32
CA ASN A 409 -29.70 3.68 8.47
C ASN A 409 -31.15 3.94 8.06
N ARG A 410 -31.38 4.66 6.96
CA ARG A 410 -32.73 4.85 6.41
C ARG A 410 -33.33 3.54 5.93
N VAL A 411 -32.59 2.74 5.15
CA VAL A 411 -33.06 1.43 4.65
C VAL A 411 -33.36 0.48 5.81
N MET A 412 -32.48 0.40 6.80
CA MET A 412 -32.67 -0.45 7.98
C MET A 412 -33.89 -0.04 8.79
N ARG A 413 -34.14 1.27 8.98
CA ARG A 413 -35.36 1.78 9.63
C ARG A 413 -36.62 1.38 8.85
N VAL A 414 -36.62 1.52 7.53
CA VAL A 414 -37.77 1.13 6.69
C VAL A 414 -38.04 -0.38 6.77
N LEU A 415 -37.01 -1.22 6.66
CA LEU A 415 -37.16 -2.67 6.78
C LEU A 415 -37.67 -3.07 8.17
N ALA A 416 -37.20 -2.43 9.24
CA ALA A 416 -37.68 -2.68 10.59
C ALA A 416 -39.16 -2.30 10.76
N VAL A 417 -39.57 -1.14 10.24
CA VAL A 417 -40.98 -0.71 10.27
C VAL A 417 -41.87 -1.70 9.51
N VAL A 418 -41.49 -2.08 8.29
CA VAL A 418 -42.26 -3.05 7.48
C VAL A 418 -42.33 -4.41 8.18
N SER A 419 -41.23 -4.88 8.76
CA SER A 419 -41.17 -6.16 9.46
C SER A 419 -42.06 -6.19 10.70
N VAL A 420 -42.01 -5.15 11.54
CA VAL A 420 -42.85 -5.06 12.76
C VAL A 420 -44.33 -4.95 12.39
N LEU A 421 -44.66 -4.13 11.39
CA LEU A 421 -46.04 -4.02 10.90
C LEU A 421 -46.57 -5.34 10.31
N GLY A 422 -45.71 -6.10 9.60
CA GLY A 422 -46.05 -7.41 9.06
C GLY A 422 -46.16 -8.51 10.13
N LEU A 423 -45.41 -8.39 11.23
CA LEU A 423 -45.43 -9.38 12.32
C LEU A 423 -46.77 -9.41 13.06
N ILE A 424 -47.43 -8.26 13.23
CA ILE A 424 -48.72 -8.14 13.94
C ILE A 424 -49.79 -9.08 13.32
N PRO A 425 -50.14 -8.97 12.03
CA PRO A 425 -51.10 -9.88 11.41
C PRO A 425 -50.56 -11.31 11.27
N ALA A 426 -49.24 -11.51 11.11
CA ALA A 426 -48.66 -12.85 11.00
C ALA A 426 -48.80 -13.66 12.30
N VAL A 427 -48.54 -13.05 13.45
CA VAL A 427 -48.68 -13.71 14.76
C VAL A 427 -50.14 -13.96 15.09
N VAL A 428 -51.01 -12.96 14.89
CA VAL A 428 -52.45 -13.11 15.15
C VAL A 428 -53.06 -14.14 14.20
N GLY A 429 -52.75 -14.06 12.90
CA GLY A 429 -53.18 -15.05 11.90
C GLY A 429 -52.62 -16.45 12.19
N GLY A 430 -51.39 -16.56 12.68
CA GLY A 430 -50.80 -17.83 13.09
C GLY A 430 -51.50 -18.46 14.29
N LEU A 431 -51.85 -17.66 15.32
CA LEU A 431 -52.58 -18.13 16.52
C LEU A 431 -54.02 -18.53 16.19
N PHE A 432 -54.74 -17.71 15.43
CA PHE A 432 -56.13 -18.01 15.04
C PHE A 432 -56.24 -19.03 13.89
N GLY A 433 -55.15 -19.28 13.16
CA GLY A 433 -55.06 -20.32 12.13
C GLY A 433 -54.72 -21.71 12.68
N MET A 434 -54.60 -21.87 14.01
CA MET A 434 -54.36 -23.17 14.62
C MET A 434 -55.63 -24.04 14.58
N ASN A 435 -55.49 -25.30 14.15
CA ASN A 435 -56.59 -26.27 14.16
C ASN A 435 -56.85 -26.82 15.58
N LEU A 436 -57.46 -26.01 16.44
CA LEU A 436 -57.90 -26.41 17.78
C LEU A 436 -59.28 -27.07 17.71
N ALA A 437 -59.49 -28.16 18.47
CA ALA A 437 -60.73 -28.94 18.44
C ALA A 437 -61.95 -28.20 19.00
N ASP A 438 -61.73 -27.31 19.98
CA ASP A 438 -62.70 -26.34 20.48
C ASP A 438 -62.08 -24.96 20.32
N ASN A 439 -62.83 -23.98 19.81
CA ASN A 439 -62.39 -22.59 19.77
C ASN A 439 -62.49 -21.99 21.19
N PRO A 440 -61.37 -21.71 21.87
CA PRO A 440 -61.40 -21.22 23.25
C PRO A 440 -61.69 -19.71 23.32
N TRP A 441 -61.74 -18.99 22.19
CA TRP A 441 -61.86 -17.53 22.15
C TRP A 441 -63.22 -17.06 21.60
N PRO A 442 -64.00 -16.25 22.33
CA PRO A 442 -65.33 -15.79 21.93
C PRO A 442 -65.31 -14.59 20.97
N PHE A 443 -64.24 -14.41 20.18
CA PHE A 443 -64.09 -13.26 19.27
C PHE A 443 -64.50 -13.63 17.84
N THR A 444 -65.23 -12.72 17.20
CA THR A 444 -65.59 -12.85 15.78
C THR A 444 -64.45 -12.35 14.88
N LEU A 445 -64.35 -12.88 13.65
CA LEU A 445 -63.34 -12.44 12.67
C LEU A 445 -63.30 -10.91 12.46
N PRO A 446 -64.44 -10.19 12.36
CA PRO A 446 -64.41 -8.73 12.26
C PRO A 446 -63.81 -8.02 13.48
N GLN A 447 -64.04 -8.54 14.70
CA GLN A 447 -63.46 -7.98 15.93
C GLN A 447 -61.94 -8.17 15.97
N VAL A 448 -61.44 -9.34 15.54
CA VAL A 448 -60.00 -9.62 15.44
C VAL A 448 -59.36 -8.72 14.37
N ALA A 449 -59.98 -8.60 13.20
CA ALA A 449 -59.51 -7.72 12.13
C ALA A 449 -59.43 -6.25 12.58
N PHE A 450 -60.44 -5.77 13.30
CA PHE A 450 -60.43 -4.42 13.89
C PHE A 450 -59.27 -4.23 14.87
N GLY A 451 -59.05 -5.19 15.78
CA GLY A 451 -57.94 -5.14 16.74
C GLY A 451 -56.56 -5.13 16.06
N VAL A 452 -56.38 -5.94 15.02
CA VAL A 452 -55.14 -5.99 14.22
C VAL A 452 -54.91 -4.66 13.50
N CYS A 453 -55.91 -4.13 12.81
CA CYS A 453 -55.81 -2.83 12.14
C CYS A 453 -55.49 -1.70 13.14
N LEU A 454 -56.16 -1.67 14.30
CA LEU A 454 -55.89 -0.69 15.34
C LEU A 454 -54.44 -0.80 15.87
N ALA A 455 -53.96 -2.01 16.12
CA ALA A 455 -52.59 -2.26 16.56
C ALA A 455 -51.55 -1.82 15.52
N MET A 456 -51.80 -2.09 14.23
CA MET A 456 -50.92 -1.64 13.14
C MET A 456 -50.89 -0.12 13.01
N VAL A 457 -52.05 0.56 13.08
CA VAL A 457 -52.14 2.02 13.03
C VAL A 457 -51.42 2.65 14.22
N LEU A 458 -51.61 2.10 15.43
CA LEU A 458 -50.94 2.58 16.64
C LEU A 458 -49.41 2.38 16.55
N CYS A 459 -48.97 1.22 16.05
CA CYS A 459 -47.56 0.94 15.83
C CYS A 459 -46.94 1.92 14.80
N LEU A 460 -47.63 2.18 13.69
CA LEU A 460 -47.21 3.15 12.69
C LEU A 460 -47.11 4.56 13.28
N TYR A 461 -48.09 4.96 14.10
CA TYR A 461 -48.08 6.24 14.80
C TYR A 461 -46.87 6.40 15.74
N LEU A 462 -46.51 5.34 16.49
CA LEU A 462 -45.32 5.33 17.33
C LEU A 462 -44.03 5.51 16.51
N PHE A 463 -43.93 4.86 15.34
CA PHE A 463 -42.79 5.04 14.43
C PHE A 463 -42.74 6.45 13.82
N LEU A 464 -43.89 7.08 13.55
CA LEU A 464 -43.97 8.47 13.07
C LEU A 464 -43.45 9.45 14.13
N ILE A 465 -43.89 9.31 15.39
CA ILE A 465 -43.43 10.18 16.49
C ILE A 465 -41.92 10.06 16.68
N LYS A 466 -41.38 8.83 16.60
CA LYS A 466 -39.93 8.62 16.72
C LYS A 466 -39.13 9.11 15.51
N GLY A 467 -39.78 9.55 14.43
CA GLY A 467 -39.11 10.05 13.23
C GLY A 467 -38.47 8.96 12.37
N TRP A 468 -38.91 7.71 12.49
CA TRP A 468 -38.31 6.58 11.76
C TRP A 468 -38.70 6.55 10.28
N LEU A 469 -39.75 7.28 9.92
CA LEU A 469 -40.29 7.43 8.57
C LEU A 469 -39.83 8.73 7.88
N ARG A 470 -38.96 9.53 8.51
CA ARG A 470 -38.35 10.74 7.95
C ARG A 470 -36.98 10.46 7.35
#